data_AF-A0A543XV03-F1
#
_entry.id   AF-A0A543XV03-F1
#
_cell.length_a   1.000
_cell.length_b   1.000
_cell.length_c   1.000
_cell.angle_alpha   90.00
_cell.angle_beta   90.00
_cell.angle_gamma   90.00
#
_symmetry.space_group_name_H-M   'P 1'
#
loop_
_entity.id
_entity.type
_entity.pdbx_description
1 polymer ?
#
loop_
_entity_poly.entity_id
_entity_poly.type
_entity_poly.pdbx_seq_one_letter_code
_entity_poly.pdbx_strand_id
1 'polypeptide(L)'
;MTVEKINVALSATTDWPTVLVTGAIGIGSIMTSIVVAWITHNNQMVQNKSKVAELRQRWLEALRQEVAEYSSLCLIIGAHYHLNDKFFKTQECSELFRELYTSHSNLVLMMEQNKDYTLIIRSIMDDIRQSLGSQDPNKMRDLNAMVGALNEQANSLLEKAWKDIKRDLLK
;
A
#
# COMPACT_ATOMS: atom_id res chain seq x y z
N MET A 1 -53.10 -53.72 -61.75
CA MET A 1 -51.96 -53.09 -61.07
C MET A 1 -52.49 -52.24 -59.94
N THR A 2 -52.56 -52.81 -58.75
CA THR A 2 -52.97 -52.12 -57.51
C THR A 2 -51.73 -51.52 -56.87
N VAL A 3 -51.70 -50.19 -56.76
CA VAL A 3 -50.61 -49.47 -56.10
C VAL A 3 -50.81 -49.61 -54.60
N GLU A 4 -49.98 -50.43 -53.97
CA GLU A 4 -49.95 -50.63 -52.53
C GLU A 4 -49.34 -49.37 -51.89
N LYS A 5 -50.15 -48.64 -51.10
CA LYS A 5 -49.69 -47.47 -50.35
C LYS A 5 -48.83 -47.95 -49.19
N ILE A 6 -47.51 -47.81 -49.31
CA ILE A 6 -46.57 -48.01 -48.21
C ILE A 6 -46.80 -46.86 -47.21
N ASN A 7 -47.59 -47.11 -46.18
CA ASN A 7 -47.65 -46.26 -45.00
C ASN A 7 -46.36 -46.45 -44.20
N VAL A 8 -45.34 -45.65 -44.52
CA VAL A 8 -44.21 -45.47 -43.61
C VAL A 8 -44.70 -44.63 -42.45
N ALA A 9 -45.30 -45.29 -41.46
CA ALA A 9 -45.45 -44.70 -40.14
C ALA A 9 -44.03 -44.57 -39.57
N LEU A 10 -43.39 -43.43 -39.79
CA LEU A 10 -42.24 -43.00 -39.01
C LEU A 10 -42.75 -42.84 -37.58
N SER A 11 -42.69 -43.92 -36.79
CA SER A 11 -42.74 -43.83 -35.33
C SER A 11 -41.40 -43.25 -34.86
N ALA A 12 -41.17 -41.98 -35.20
CA ALA A 12 -40.27 -41.15 -34.44
C ALA A 12 -41.01 -40.80 -33.15
N THR A 13 -41.21 -41.79 -32.28
CA THR A 13 -41.47 -41.54 -30.86
C THR A 13 -40.21 -40.88 -30.35
N THR A 14 -40.18 -39.55 -30.42
CA THR A 14 -39.20 -38.76 -29.70
C THR A 14 -39.24 -39.25 -28.27
N ASP A 15 -38.12 -39.77 -27.80
CA ASP A 15 -37.98 -40.34 -26.47
C ASP A 15 -37.99 -39.16 -25.49
N TRP A 16 -39.19 -38.65 -25.20
CA TRP A 16 -39.46 -37.48 -24.37
C TRP A 16 -38.76 -37.53 -23.01
N PRO A 17 -38.60 -38.70 -22.34
CA PRO A 17 -37.78 -38.81 -21.14
C PRO A 17 -36.33 -38.40 -21.39
N THR A 18 -35.72 -38.84 -22.49
CA THR A 18 -34.34 -38.54 -22.86
C THR A 18 -34.16 -37.06 -23.21
N VAL A 19 -35.14 -36.45 -23.90
CA VAL A 19 -35.13 -35.01 -24.19
C VAL A 19 -35.27 -34.17 -22.91
N LEU A 20 -36.15 -34.58 -21.99
CA LEU A 20 -36.31 -33.93 -20.68
C LEU A 20 -35.05 -34.04 -19.82
N VAL A 21 -34.43 -35.22 -19.76
CA VAL A 21 -33.19 -35.44 -19.00
C VAL A 21 -32.03 -34.63 -19.61
N THR A 22 -31.89 -34.63 -20.93
CA THR A 22 -30.83 -33.86 -21.61
C THR A 22 -31.06 -32.35 -21.47
N GLY A 23 -32.31 -31.90 -21.55
CA GLY A 23 -32.69 -30.50 -21.30
C GLY A 23 -32.45 -30.07 -19.85
N ALA A 24 -32.76 -30.93 -18.87
CA ALA A 24 -32.52 -30.66 -17.44
C ALA A 24 -31.01 -30.59 -17.12
N ILE A 25 -30.19 -31.46 -17.72
CA ILE A 25 -28.72 -31.42 -17.60
C ILE A 25 -28.17 -30.13 -18.24
N GLY A 26 -28.69 -29.74 -19.41
CA GLY A 26 -28.31 -28.49 -20.09
C GLY A 26 -28.67 -27.22 -19.30
N ILE A 27 -29.84 -27.18 -18.66
CA ILE A 27 -30.23 -26.05 -17.80
C ILE A 27 -29.40 -26.05 -16.50
N GLY A 28 -29.12 -27.23 -15.95
CA GLY A 28 -28.25 -27.38 -14.77
C GLY A 28 -26.82 -26.88 -15.01
N SER A 29 -26.25 -27.11 -16.19
CA SER A 29 -24.89 -26.64 -16.53
C SER A 29 -24.82 -25.12 -16.72
N ILE A 30 -25.88 -24.50 -17.26
CA ILE A 30 -25.99 -23.04 -17.37
C ILE A 30 -26.10 -22.40 -15.98
N MET A 31 -26.96 -22.94 -15.11
CA MET A 31 -27.14 -22.41 -13.75
C MET A 31 -25.87 -22.54 -12.90
N THR A 32 -25.19 -23.69 -12.97
CA THR A 32 -23.91 -23.89 -12.27
C THR A 32 -22.83 -22.94 -12.79
N SER A 33 -22.79 -22.68 -14.11
CA SER A 33 -21.86 -21.72 -14.70
C SER A 33 -22.10 -20.28 -14.23
N ILE A 34 -23.37 -19.86 -14.08
CA ILE A 34 -23.73 -18.55 -13.52
C ILE A 34 -23.28 -18.45 -12.05
N VAL A 35 -23.51 -19.50 -11.26
CA VAL A 35 -23.09 -19.54 -9.86
C VAL A 35 -21.56 -19.47 -9.74
N VAL A 36 -20.83 -20.24 -10.54
CA VAL A 36 -19.36 -20.21 -10.55
C VAL A 36 -18.84 -18.85 -10.99
N ALA A 37 -19.44 -18.23 -12.01
CA ALA A 37 -19.07 -16.89 -12.45
C ALA A 37 -19.30 -15.85 -11.34
N TRP A 38 -20.43 -15.94 -10.61
CA TRP A 38 -20.73 -15.05 -9.49
C TRP A 38 -19.76 -15.25 -8.31
N ILE A 39 -19.47 -16.49 -7.92
CA ILE A 39 -18.47 -16.81 -6.88
C ILE A 39 -17.09 -16.29 -7.29
N THR A 40 -16.70 -16.52 -8.54
CA THR A 40 -15.40 -16.10 -9.09
C THR A 40 -15.28 -14.58 -9.06
N HIS A 41 -16.31 -13.86 -9.51
CA HIS A 41 -16.34 -12.40 -9.47
C HIS A 41 -16.21 -11.87 -8.04
N ASN A 42 -16.96 -12.43 -7.09
CA ASN A 42 -16.88 -12.03 -5.68
C ASN A 42 -15.49 -12.33 -5.07
N ASN A 43 -14.91 -13.49 -5.37
CA ASN A 43 -13.58 -13.86 -4.90
C ASN A 43 -12.50 -12.92 -5.46
N GLN A 44 -12.57 -12.57 -6.75
CA GLN A 44 -11.64 -11.62 -7.36
C GLN A 44 -11.75 -10.23 -6.73
N MET A 45 -12.98 -9.77 -6.45
CA MET A 45 -13.20 -8.51 -5.75
C MET A 45 -12.58 -8.49 -4.35
N VAL A 46 -12.80 -9.54 -3.56
CA VAL A 46 -12.21 -9.66 -2.21
C VAL A 46 -10.68 -9.73 -2.29
N GLN A 47 -10.14 -10.52 -3.23
CA GLN A 47 -8.70 -10.65 -3.40
C GLN A 47 -8.04 -9.33 -3.83
N ASN A 48 -8.69 -8.56 -4.72
CA ASN A 48 -8.19 -7.24 -5.13
C ASN A 48 -8.16 -6.26 -3.95
N LYS A 49 -9.22 -6.22 -3.13
CA LYS A 49 -9.25 -5.40 -1.90
C LYS A 49 -8.12 -5.78 -0.94
N SER A 50 -7.91 -7.08 -0.72
CA SER A 50 -6.83 -7.59 0.12
C SER A 50 -5.44 -7.20 -0.39
N LYS A 51 -5.19 -7.32 -1.71
CA LYS A 51 -3.90 -6.95 -2.31
C LYS A 51 -3.62 -5.45 -2.19
N VAL A 52 -4.63 -4.60 -2.38
CA VAL A 52 -4.49 -3.15 -2.20
C VAL A 52 -4.18 -2.81 -0.74
N ALA A 53 -4.87 -3.43 0.22
CA ALA A 53 -4.58 -3.23 1.63
C ALA A 53 -3.16 -3.67 2.01
N GLU A 54 -2.70 -4.80 1.47
CA GLU A 54 -1.34 -5.30 1.67
C GLU A 54 -0.28 -4.32 1.14
N LEU A 55 -0.46 -3.79 -0.08
CA LEU A 55 0.44 -2.78 -0.65
C LEU A 55 0.51 -1.52 0.22
N ARG A 56 -0.64 -1.04 0.71
CA ARG A 56 -0.68 0.12 1.60
C ARG A 56 -0.07 -0.16 2.96
N GLN A 57 -0.23 -1.37 3.50
CA GLN A 57 0.43 -1.77 4.74
C GLN A 57 1.96 -1.81 4.58
N ARG A 58 2.46 -2.33 3.45
CA ARG A 58 3.91 -2.30 3.15
C ARG A 58 4.42 -0.86 3.01
N TRP A 59 3.66 0.02 2.36
CA TRP A 59 4.00 1.44 2.28
C TRP A 59 4.04 2.12 3.65
N LEU A 60 3.08 1.83 4.54
CA LEU A 60 3.07 2.32 5.93
C LEU A 60 4.31 1.87 6.71
N GLU A 61 4.68 0.59 6.59
CA GLU A 61 5.85 0.04 7.29
C GLU A 61 7.15 0.68 6.79
N ALA A 62 7.28 0.82 5.47
CA ALA A 62 8.43 1.49 4.87
C ALA A 62 8.50 2.98 5.30
N LEU A 63 7.35 3.67 5.38
CA LEU A 63 7.32 5.08 5.80
C LEU A 63 7.76 5.22 7.25
N ARG A 64 7.27 4.33 8.13
CA ARG A 64 7.69 4.31 9.54
C ARG A 64 9.20 4.07 9.67
N GLN A 65 9.73 3.11 8.91
CA GLN A 65 11.15 2.79 8.91
C GLN A 65 12.01 3.99 8.47
N GLU A 66 11.64 4.63 7.36
CA GLU A 66 12.37 5.79 6.83
C GLU A 66 12.31 7.00 7.77
N VAL A 67 11.16 7.25 8.43
CA VAL A 67 11.07 8.32 9.44
C VAL A 67 11.98 8.03 10.63
N ALA A 68 11.99 6.79 11.11
CA ALA A 68 12.85 6.40 12.21
C ALA A 68 14.34 6.52 11.86
N GLU A 69 14.72 6.10 10.66
CA GLU A 69 16.09 6.20 10.15
C GLU A 69 16.53 7.66 10.00
N TYR A 70 15.71 8.49 9.36
CA TYR A 70 15.98 9.93 9.24
C TYR A 70 16.14 10.60 10.60
N SER A 71 15.20 10.38 11.52
CA SER A 71 15.23 10.92 12.89
C SER A 71 16.49 10.48 13.63
N SER A 72 16.88 9.21 13.51
CA SER A 72 18.09 8.67 14.13
C SER A 72 19.34 9.34 13.56
N LEU A 73 19.48 9.44 12.24
CA LEU A 73 20.61 10.09 11.58
C LEU A 73 20.76 11.55 12.01
N CYS A 74 19.65 12.30 12.11
CA CYS A 74 19.68 13.67 12.62
C CYS A 74 20.26 13.75 14.04
N LEU A 75 19.80 12.88 14.95
CA LEU A 75 20.27 12.87 16.34
C LEU A 75 21.72 12.42 16.47
N ILE A 76 22.14 11.40 15.70
CA ILE A 76 23.52 10.93 15.65
C ILE A 76 24.43 12.06 15.18
N ILE A 77 24.11 12.68 14.04
CA ILE A 77 24.89 13.81 13.50
C ILE A 77 24.96 14.94 14.54
N GLY A 78 23.82 15.34 15.12
CA GLY A 78 23.77 16.37 16.17
C GLY A 78 24.65 16.04 17.38
N ALA A 79 24.63 14.80 17.85
CA ALA A 79 25.47 14.33 18.94
C ALA A 79 26.97 14.38 18.59
N HIS A 80 27.36 13.95 17.38
CA HIS A 80 28.76 14.03 16.95
C HIS A 80 29.27 15.48 16.85
N TYR A 81 28.44 16.42 16.36
CA TYR A 81 28.78 17.84 16.35
C TYR A 81 28.95 18.42 17.75
N HIS A 82 28.21 17.91 18.74
CA HIS A 82 28.33 18.34 20.13
C HIS A 82 29.57 17.75 20.83
N LEU A 83 29.96 16.53 20.48
CA LEU A 83 31.06 15.81 21.12
C LEU A 83 32.43 16.07 20.48
N ASN A 84 32.48 16.42 19.19
CA ASN A 84 33.73 16.58 18.46
C ASN A 84 33.69 17.77 17.49
N ASP A 85 34.42 18.83 17.85
CA ASP A 85 34.52 20.07 17.07
C ASP A 85 35.09 19.88 15.66
N LYS A 86 35.83 18.79 15.40
CA LYS A 86 36.42 18.51 14.09
C LYS A 86 35.62 17.47 13.29
N PHE A 87 34.46 17.06 13.78
CA PHE A 87 33.62 16.06 13.13
C PHE A 87 33.29 16.42 11.68
N PHE A 88 33.01 17.69 11.39
CA PHE A 88 32.70 18.18 10.05
C PHE A 88 33.79 17.93 8.99
N LYS A 89 35.03 17.59 9.39
CA LYS A 89 36.15 17.28 8.50
C LYS A 89 36.37 15.78 8.31
N THR A 90 35.61 14.92 8.98
CA THR A 90 35.79 13.47 8.91
C THR A 90 35.06 12.88 7.71
N GLN A 91 35.57 11.73 7.23
CA GLN A 91 34.86 10.94 6.22
C GLN A 91 33.52 10.43 6.76
N GLU A 92 33.48 10.02 8.03
CA GLU A 92 32.28 9.60 8.74
C GLU A 92 31.16 10.64 8.68
N CYS A 93 31.47 11.93 8.89
CA CYS A 93 30.49 13.01 8.74
C CYS A 93 29.91 13.04 7.32
N SER A 94 30.75 12.89 6.29
CA SER A 94 30.29 12.89 4.90
C SER A 94 29.39 11.69 4.59
N GLU A 95 29.69 10.53 5.16
CA GLU A 95 28.89 9.30 5.02
C GLU A 95 27.52 9.45 5.70
N LEU A 96 27.48 9.94 6.94
CA LEU A 96 26.22 10.19 7.65
C LEU A 96 25.33 11.21 6.94
N PHE A 97 25.90 12.31 6.42
CA PHE A 97 25.10 13.27 5.64
C PHE A 97 24.60 12.68 4.33
N ARG A 98 25.39 11.82 3.65
CA ARG A 98 24.94 11.12 2.44
C ARG A 98 23.74 10.23 2.76
N GLU A 99 23.79 9.47 3.85
CA GLU A 99 22.68 8.64 4.31
C GLU A 99 21.47 9.50 4.68
N LEU A 100 21.68 10.61 5.40
CA LEU A 100 20.63 11.55 5.75
C LEU A 100 19.92 12.12 4.52
N TYR A 101 20.67 12.54 3.50
CA TYR A 101 20.10 13.06 2.24
C TYR A 101 19.37 11.99 1.44
N THR A 102 19.84 10.75 1.51
CA THR A 102 19.18 9.61 0.88
C THR A 102 17.82 9.35 1.54
N SER A 103 17.81 9.23 2.88
CA SER A 103 16.56 9.03 3.63
C SER A 103 15.60 10.24 3.50
N HIS A 104 16.12 11.47 3.48
CA HIS A 104 15.32 12.67 3.18
C HIS A 104 14.61 12.55 1.84
N SER A 105 15.34 12.15 0.80
CA SER A 105 14.80 12.02 -0.56
C SER A 105 13.76 10.90 -0.63
N ASN A 106 14.02 9.77 0.02
CA ASN A 106 13.07 8.65 0.12
C ASN A 106 11.76 9.11 0.78
N LEU A 107 11.84 9.76 1.95
CA LEU A 107 10.66 10.31 2.63
C LEU A 107 9.87 11.27 1.75
N VAL A 108 10.55 12.19 1.07
CA VAL A 108 9.93 13.16 0.17
C VAL A 108 9.19 12.50 -0.99
N LEU A 109 9.72 11.38 -1.51
CA LEU A 109 9.12 10.58 -2.58
C LEU A 109 7.96 9.70 -2.10
N MET A 110 8.00 9.24 -0.86
CA MET A 110 6.94 8.43 -0.26
C MET A 110 5.69 9.24 0.10
N MET A 111 5.85 10.54 0.35
CA MET A 111 4.75 11.44 0.70
C MET A 111 4.05 12.03 -0.54
N GLU A 112 2.72 12.11 -0.48
CA GLU A 112 1.93 12.76 -1.53
C GLU A 112 2.26 14.26 -1.65
N GLN A 113 2.51 14.73 -2.87
CA GLN A 113 2.83 16.13 -3.13
C GLN A 113 1.60 17.02 -2.88
N ASN A 114 1.84 18.23 -2.36
CA ASN A 114 0.83 19.30 -2.17
C ASN A 114 -0.30 19.00 -1.18
N LYS A 115 -0.10 18.04 -0.27
CA LYS A 115 -0.98 17.85 0.89
C LYS A 115 -0.46 18.67 2.07
N ASP A 116 -1.36 19.24 2.87
CA ASP A 116 -1.01 20.08 4.02
C ASP A 116 -0.06 19.38 5.00
N TYR A 117 -0.30 18.10 5.29
CA TYR A 117 0.58 17.31 6.17
C TYR A 117 1.98 17.10 5.58
N THR A 118 2.10 16.95 4.27
CA THR A 118 3.39 16.82 3.59
C THR A 118 4.18 18.13 3.65
N LEU A 119 3.49 19.27 3.51
CA LEU A 119 4.11 20.60 3.63
C LEU A 119 4.66 20.81 5.04
N ILE A 120 3.88 20.46 6.07
CA ILE A 120 4.30 20.54 7.47
C ILE A 120 5.53 19.66 7.73
N ILE A 121 5.48 18.39 7.34
CA ILE A 121 6.60 17.45 7.53
C ILE A 121 7.85 17.96 6.81
N ARG A 122 7.74 18.42 5.56
CA ARG A 122 8.87 18.98 4.81
C ARG A 122 9.46 20.21 5.49
N SER A 123 8.61 21.12 5.97
CA SER A 123 9.08 22.30 6.72
C SER A 123 9.90 21.88 7.94
N ILE A 124 9.40 20.92 8.73
CA ILE A 124 10.13 20.42 9.91
C ILE A 124 11.47 19.77 9.49
N MET A 125 11.49 18.98 8.42
CA MET A 125 12.72 18.36 7.92
C MET A 125 13.74 19.41 7.44
N ASP A 126 13.28 20.50 6.81
CA ASP A 126 14.13 21.61 6.42
C ASP A 126 14.69 22.38 7.63
N ASP A 127 13.87 22.61 8.66
CA ASP A 127 14.28 23.26 9.90
C ASP A 127 15.31 22.40 10.65
N ILE A 128 15.08 21.09 10.73
CA ILE A 128 16.04 20.12 11.27
C ILE A 128 17.36 20.23 10.51
N ARG A 129 17.34 20.18 9.16
CA ARG A 129 18.54 20.28 8.35
C ARG A 129 19.31 21.58 8.57
N GLN A 130 18.62 22.71 8.70
CA GLN A 130 19.26 24.00 8.98
C GLN A 130 19.87 24.06 10.39
N SER A 131 19.30 23.32 11.33
CA SER A 131 19.83 23.22 12.69
C SER A 131 21.05 22.29 12.79
N LEU A 132 21.17 21.31 11.89
CA LEU A 132 22.30 20.41 11.82
C LEU A 132 23.57 21.18 11.40
N GLY A 133 24.63 21.05 12.20
CA GLY A 133 25.92 21.70 11.94
C GLY A 133 26.24 22.91 12.83
N SER A 134 25.36 23.25 13.78
CA SER A 134 25.66 24.27 14.78
C SER A 134 26.23 23.66 16.06
N GLN A 135 27.31 24.23 16.59
CA GLN A 135 27.94 23.82 17.85
C GLN A 135 27.25 24.38 19.10
N ASP A 136 26.06 24.98 18.97
CA ASP A 136 25.37 25.62 20.08
C ASP A 136 24.62 24.56 20.91
N PRO A 137 24.91 24.42 22.22
CA PRO A 137 24.21 23.48 23.10
C PRO A 137 22.68 23.67 23.12
N ASN A 138 22.20 24.90 22.97
CA ASN A 138 20.75 25.18 22.94
C ASN A 138 20.10 24.55 21.70
N LYS A 139 20.83 24.51 20.58
CA LYS A 139 20.33 23.92 19.33
C LYS A 139 20.24 22.41 19.37
N MET A 140 21.00 21.71 20.23
CA MET A 140 20.80 20.27 20.42
C MET A 140 19.46 19.97 21.11
N ARG A 141 19.05 20.81 22.06
CA ARG A 141 17.72 20.71 22.67
C ARG A 141 16.63 21.00 21.64
N ASP A 142 16.84 22.03 20.82
CA ASP A 142 15.89 22.39 19.76
C ASP A 142 15.80 21.30 18.69
N LEU A 143 16.92 20.66 18.33
CA LEU A 143 16.97 19.50 17.42
C LEU A 143 16.13 18.34 17.95
N ASN A 144 16.28 17.99 19.24
CA ASN A 144 15.46 16.95 19.86
C ASN A 144 13.96 17.30 19.80
N ALA A 145 13.60 18.56 20.06
CA ALA A 145 12.23 19.03 19.97
C ALA A 145 11.68 18.94 18.54
N MET A 146 12.47 19.34 17.53
CA MET A 146 12.09 19.25 16.12
C MET A 146 11.96 17.80 15.63
N VAL A 147 12.88 16.91 16.01
CA VAL A 147 12.77 15.47 15.74
C VAL A 147 11.54 14.87 16.44
N GLY A 148 11.24 15.30 17.66
CA GLY A 148 10.01 14.95 18.37
C GLY A 148 8.76 15.36 17.60
N ALA A 149 8.72 16.61 17.13
CA ALA A 149 7.61 17.13 16.30
C ALA A 149 7.49 16.38 14.97
N LEU A 150 8.60 16.04 14.31
CA LEU A 150 8.61 15.21 13.10
C LEU A 150 7.95 13.86 13.35
N ASN A 151 8.36 13.17 14.42
CA ASN A 151 7.82 11.86 14.79
C ASN A 151 6.32 11.94 15.14
N GLU A 152 5.88 13.00 15.81
CA GLU A 152 4.47 13.22 16.10
C GLU A 152 3.63 13.41 14.83
N GLN A 153 4.09 14.26 13.91
CA GLN A 153 3.41 14.49 12.63
C GLN A 153 3.39 13.23 11.75
N ALA A 154 4.51 12.49 11.71
CA ALA A 154 4.60 11.23 11.02
C ALA A 154 3.64 10.18 11.61
N ASN A 155 3.54 10.07 12.94
CA ASN A 155 2.58 9.17 13.58
C ASN A 155 1.13 9.55 13.26
N SER A 156 0.80 10.84 13.23
CA SER A 156 -0.53 11.31 12.80
C SER A 156 -0.84 10.88 11.36
N LEU A 157 0.13 11.00 10.46
CA LEU A 157 0.00 10.55 9.07
C LEU A 157 -0.20 9.03 8.98
N LEU A 158 0.63 8.25 9.70
CA LEU A 158 0.53 6.79 9.76
C LEU A 158 -0.84 6.34 10.29
N GLU A 159 -1.36 7.00 11.33
CA GLU A 159 -2.67 6.68 11.90
C GLU A 159 -3.82 6.99 10.93
N LYS A 160 -3.76 8.13 10.23
CA LYS A 160 -4.73 8.49 9.19
C LYS A 160 -4.75 7.44 8.07
N ALA A 161 -3.58 7.11 7.52
CA ALA A 161 -3.47 6.11 6.48
C ALA A 161 -3.90 4.71 6.95
N TRP A 162 -3.64 4.34 8.21
CA TRP A 162 -4.16 3.10 8.79
C TRP A 162 -5.70 3.07 8.89
N LYS A 163 -6.32 4.18 9.31
CA LYS A 163 -7.79 4.30 9.33
C LYS A 163 -8.38 4.18 7.93
N ASP A 164 -7.72 4.74 6.92
CA ASP A 164 -8.13 4.61 5.52
C ASP A 164 -8.07 3.17 5.01
N ILE A 165 -7.00 2.42 5.34
CA ILE A 165 -6.90 0.98 5.01
C ILE A 165 -8.04 0.19 5.66
N LYS A 166 -8.30 0.41 6.96
CA LYS A 166 -9.39 -0.26 7.68
C LYS A 166 -10.75 0.00 7.04
N ARG A 167 -11.02 1.26 6.66
CA ARG A 167 -12.28 1.63 6.02
C ARG A 167 -12.46 0.92 4.68
N ASP A 168 -11.40 0.80 3.89
CA ASP A 168 -11.47 0.19 2.55
C ASP A 168 -11.60 -1.33 2.60
N LEU A 169 -11.16 -1.97 3.69
CA LEU A 169 -11.40 -3.40 3.94
C LEU A 169 -12.82 -3.71 4.43
N LEU A 170 -13.48 -2.75 5.09
CA LEU A 170 -14.85 -2.91 5.62
C LEU A 170 -15.95 -2.55 4.59
N LYS A 171 -15.58 -1.86 3.50
CA LYS A 171 -16.44 -1.64 2.32
C LYS A 171 -16.35 -2.83 1.37
#